data_AF-A0A2R6E1A3-F1
#
_entry.id   AF-A0A2R6E1A3-F1
#
_cell.length_a   1.000
_cell.length_b   1.000
_cell.length_c   1.000
_cell.angle_alpha   90.00
_cell.angle_beta   90.00
_cell.angle_gamma   90.00
#
_symmetry.space_group_name_H-M   'P 1'
#
loop_
_entity.id
_entity.type
_entity.pdbx_description
1 polymer ?
#
loop_
_entity_poly.entity_id
_entity_poly.type
_entity_poly.pdbx_seq_one_letter_code
_entity_poly.pdbx_strand_id
1 'polypeptide(L)'
;MNQPSSEITVPVVEAASDALGCGVEDLPPLSESVSLDALDAVVSDPSQDVTVTFSYAGLRVLVRSGQTVYVQPVQEEQVGTVPRR
;
A
#
# COMPACT_ATOMS: atom_id res chain seq x y z
N MET A 1 14.36 11.44 17.23
CA MET A 1 13.57 10.31 16.69
C MET A 1 12.29 10.87 16.10
N ASN A 2 12.18 10.98 14.77
CA ASN A 2 10.91 11.31 14.10
C ASN A 2 10.21 9.99 13.80
N GLN A 3 9.39 9.51 14.73
CA GLN A 3 8.47 8.41 14.45
C GLN A 3 7.11 9.03 14.13
N PRO A 4 6.54 8.85 12.92
CA PRO A 4 5.18 9.26 12.67
C PRO A 4 4.25 8.27 13.39
N SER A 5 3.50 8.75 14.39
CA SER A 5 2.46 7.99 15.10
C SER A 5 1.21 7.72 14.26
N SER A 6 1.34 7.66 12.94
CA SER A 6 0.22 7.38 12.03
C SER A 6 -0.13 5.89 12.13
N GLU A 7 -1.18 5.57 12.90
CA GLU A 7 -1.65 4.19 13.15
C GLU A 7 -1.94 3.40 11.87
N ILE A 8 -2.17 4.08 10.73
CA ILE A 8 -2.36 3.46 9.41
C ILE A 8 -1.06 3.05 8.72
N THR A 9 0.09 3.64 9.06
CA THR A 9 1.35 3.35 8.38
C THR A 9 1.80 1.92 8.67
N VAL A 10 1.71 1.49 9.94
CA VAL A 10 2.11 0.15 10.40
C VAL A 10 1.41 -0.98 9.64
N PRO A 11 0.06 -1.04 9.57
CA PRO A 11 -0.61 -2.12 8.83
C PRO A 11 -0.31 -2.08 7.32
N VAL A 12 -0.01 -0.91 6.75
CA VAL A 12 0.38 -0.81 5.35
C VAL A 12 1.78 -1.40 5.10
N VAL A 13 2.78 -1.04 5.91
CA VAL A 13 4.13 -1.63 5.75
C VAL A 13 4.15 -3.11 6.11
N GLU A 14 3.42 -3.55 7.13
CA GLU A 14 3.32 -4.98 7.48
C GLU A 14 2.69 -5.78 6.34
N ALA A 15 1.55 -5.31 5.79
CA ALA A 15 0.92 -5.99 4.67
C ALA A 15 1.83 -5.99 3.43
N ALA A 16 2.49 -4.87 3.11
CA ALA A 16 3.40 -4.80 1.98
C ALA A 16 4.62 -5.73 2.15
N SER A 17 5.18 -5.79 3.37
CA SER A 17 6.28 -6.68 3.73
C SER A 17 5.88 -8.15 3.61
N ASP A 18 4.70 -8.52 4.10
CA ASP A 18 4.15 -9.87 3.98
C ASP A 18 3.94 -10.27 2.50
N ALA A 19 3.39 -9.35 1.70
CA ALA A 19 3.16 -9.58 0.27
C ALA A 19 4.44 -9.69 -0.57
N LEU A 20 5.49 -8.94 -0.22
CA LEU A 20 6.80 -8.99 -0.89
C LEU A 20 7.71 -10.09 -0.34
N GLY A 21 7.44 -10.58 0.87
CA GLY A 21 8.32 -11.48 1.61
C GLY A 21 9.66 -10.84 1.98
N CYS A 22 9.74 -9.50 2.03
CA CYS A 22 10.94 -8.75 2.43
C CYS A 22 10.71 -8.04 3.77
N GLY A 23 11.78 -7.71 4.49
CA GLY A 23 11.68 -6.98 5.76
C GLY A 23 11.18 -5.55 5.55
N VAL A 24 10.40 -5.02 6.50
CA VAL A 24 9.91 -3.62 6.47
C VAL A 24 11.03 -2.56 6.38
N GLU A 25 12.26 -2.93 6.74
CA GLU A 25 13.46 -2.09 6.62
C GLU A 25 14.01 -1.99 5.19
N ASP A 26 13.66 -2.95 4.32
CA ASP A 26 14.04 -2.99 2.91
C ASP A 26 13.02 -2.25 2.03
N LEU A 27 11.83 -1.98 2.57
CA LEU A 27 10.77 -1.27 1.89
C LEU A 27 11.05 0.24 1.80
N PRO A 28 10.75 0.89 0.66
CA PRO A 28 10.87 2.34 0.54
C PRO A 28 9.91 3.06 1.50
N PRO A 29 10.17 4.31 1.90
CA PRO A 29 9.25 5.03 2.78
C PRO A 29 7.89 5.27 2.10
N LEU A 30 6.79 4.97 2.80
CA LEU A 30 5.42 5.16 2.27
C LEU A 30 5.14 6.60 1.85
N SER A 31 5.79 7.58 2.51
CA SER A 31 5.71 9.00 2.15
C SER A 31 6.22 9.33 0.75
N GLU A 32 6.96 8.43 0.10
CA GLU A 32 7.40 8.59 -1.29
C GLU A 32 6.27 8.29 -2.29
N SER A 33 5.32 7.42 -1.92
CA SER A 33 4.21 7.00 -2.78
C SER A 33 2.87 7.62 -2.41
N VAL A 34 2.63 7.90 -1.13
CA VAL A 34 1.38 8.46 -0.63
C VAL A 34 1.63 9.43 0.52
N SER A 35 0.88 10.53 0.57
CA SER A 35 0.93 11.45 1.70
C SER A 35 0.21 10.85 2.91
N LEU A 36 0.95 10.55 3.98
CA LEU A 36 0.42 9.95 5.21
C LEU A 36 -0.64 10.84 5.87
N ASP A 37 -0.43 12.16 5.92
CA ASP A 37 -1.42 13.12 6.44
C ASP A 37 -2.72 13.13 5.63
N ALA A 38 -2.63 13.03 4.30
CA ALA A 38 -3.81 12.98 3.46
C ALA A 38 -4.55 11.64 3.58
N LEU A 39 -3.79 10.55 3.67
CA LEU A 39 -4.34 9.22 3.89
C LEU A 39 -5.05 9.15 5.25
N ASP A 40 -4.42 9.66 6.30
CA ASP A 40 -4.97 9.76 7.66
C ASP A 40 -6.25 10.61 7.70
N ALA A 41 -6.26 11.77 7.03
CA ALA A 41 -7.44 12.60 6.93
C ALA A 41 -8.61 11.92 6.20
N VAL A 42 -8.32 11.08 5.20
CA VAL A 42 -9.33 10.35 4.43
C VAL A 42 -9.89 9.16 5.21
N VAL A 43 -9.02 8.38 5.87
CA VAL A 43 -9.43 7.18 6.62
C VAL A 43 -10.03 7.50 7.99
N SER A 44 -9.71 8.66 8.56
CA SER A 44 -10.27 9.16 9.82
C SER A 44 -11.75 9.54 9.74
N ASP A 45 -12.31 9.66 8.53
CA ASP A 45 -13.74 9.85 8.34
C ASP A 45 -14.42 8.50 8.04
N PRO A 46 -14.95 7.78 9.06
CA PRO A 46 -15.61 6.50 8.85
C PRO A 46 -17.01 6.65 8.23
N SER A 47 -17.52 7.89 8.09
CA SER A 47 -18.83 8.16 7.51
C SER A 47 -18.81 8.10 5.99
N GLN A 48 -17.62 8.25 5.39
CA GLN A 48 -17.43 8.16 3.96
C GLN A 48 -16.75 6.83 3.60
N ASP A 49 -17.38 6.08 2.69
CA ASP A 49 -16.82 4.84 2.14
C ASP A 49 -15.76 5.21 1.09
N VAL A 50 -14.60 5.70 1.54
CA VAL A 50 -13.49 6.09 0.67
C VAL A 50 -12.49 4.94 0.58
N THR A 51 -12.03 4.68 -0.64
CA THR A 51 -10.97 3.71 -0.90
C THR A 51 -9.82 4.43 -1.59
N VAL A 52 -8.68 4.50 -0.93
CA VAL A 52 -7.44 5.06 -1.47
C VAL A 52 -6.64 3.94 -2.09
N THR A 53 -6.37 4.02 -3.39
CA THR A 53 -5.55 3.03 -4.12
C THR A 53 -4.28 3.70 -4.62
N PHE A 54 -3.12 3.15 -4.27
CA PHE A 54 -1.83 3.63 -4.74
C PHE A 54 -0.88 2.48 -5.03
N SER A 55 0.16 2.77 -5.80
CA SER A 55 1.22 1.79 -6.10
C SER A 55 2.40 2.07 -5.19
N TYR A 56 2.92 1.04 -4.54
CA TYR A 56 4.02 1.14 -3.59
C TYR A 56 4.90 -0.11 -3.71
N ALA A 57 6.19 0.09 -3.97
CA ALA A 57 7.17 -1.00 -4.09
C ALA A 57 6.77 -2.13 -5.08
N GLY A 58 6.06 -1.80 -6.17
CA GLY A 58 5.56 -2.82 -7.10
C GLY A 58 4.35 -3.62 -6.57
N LEU A 59 3.70 -3.13 -5.51
CA LEU A 59 2.42 -3.62 -5.02
C LEU A 59 1.34 -2.57 -5.24
N ARG A 60 0.11 -3.03 -5.39
CA ARG A 60 -1.09 -2.20 -5.30
C ARG A 60 -1.58 -2.23 -3.87
N VAL A 61 -1.54 -1.09 -3.22
CA VAL A 61 -2.07 -0.91 -1.86
C VAL A 61 -3.43 -0.23 -1.97
N LEU A 62 -4.44 -0.84 -1.37
CA LEU A 62 -5.78 -0.30 -1.21
C LEU A 62 -6.05 -0.12 0.28
N VAL A 63 -6.40 1.10 0.67
CA VAL A 63 -6.78 1.43 2.05
C VAL A 63 -8.22 1.89 2.04
N ARG A 64 -9.07 1.21 2.80
CA ARG A 64 -10.48 1.57 2.96
C ARG A 64 -10.70 2.32 4.26
N SER A 65 -11.57 3.34 4.25
CA SER A 65 -12.11 3.95 5.48
C SER A 65 -12.64 2.85 6.40
N GLY A 66 -12.07 2.76 7.61
CA GLY A 66 -12.24 1.60 8.50
C GLY A 66 -10.96 0.78 8.75
N GLN A 67 -9.76 1.36 8.54
CA GLN A 67 -8.45 0.75 8.84
C GLN A 67 -8.19 -0.59 8.13
N THR A 68 -8.96 -0.90 7.08
CA THR A 68 -8.75 -2.15 6.34
C THR A 68 -7.78 -1.89 5.20
N VAL A 69 -6.63 -2.56 5.25
CA VAL A 69 -5.59 -2.48 4.22
C VAL A 69 -5.62 -3.77 3.41
N TYR A 70 -5.66 -3.61 2.09
CA TYR A 70 -5.51 -4.69 1.13
C TYR A 70 -4.26 -4.42 0.29
N VAL A 71 -3.39 -5.41 0.20
CA VAL A 71 -2.23 -5.37 -0.68
C VAL A 71 -2.40 -6.45 -1.73
N GLN A 72 -2.09 -6.09 -2.97
CA GLN A 72 -2.10 -7.04 -4.07
C GLN A 72 -0.79 -6.84 -4.84
N PRO A 73 0.00 -7.89 -5.09
CA PRO A 73 1.09 -7.75 -6.05
C PRO A 73 0.49 -7.31 -7.38
N VAL A 74 1.01 -6.22 -7.98
CA VAL A 74 0.72 -6.00 -9.39
C VAL A 74 1.45 -7.13 -10.09
N GLN A 75 0.72 -8.21 -10.40
CA GLN A 75 1.22 -9.21 -11.33
C GLN A 75 1.50 -8.40 -12.59
N GLU A 76 2.77 -8.12 -12.86
CA GLU A 76 3.23 -7.79 -14.19
C GLU A 76 2.72 -8.95 -15.02
N GLU A 77 1.61 -8.69 -15.70
CA GLU A 77 0.94 -9.61 -16.60
C GLU A 77 2.06 -10.15 -17.47
N GLN A 78 2.44 -11.40 -17.21
CA GLN A 78 3.34 -12.16 -18.05
C GLN A 78 2.56 -12.37 -19.34
N VAL A 79 2.44 -11.33 -20.17
CA VAL A 79 2.10 -11.46 -21.58
C VAL A 79 3.36 -12.02 -22.22
N GLY A 80 3.60 -13.30 -21.94
CA GLY A 80 4.50 -14.13 -22.69
C GLY A 80 4.07 -14.04 -24.14
N THR A 81 4.97 -13.49 -24.95
CA THR A 81 5.14 -13.77 -26.38
C THR A 81 4.39 -15.03 -26.81
N VAL A 82 3.27 -14.86 -27.52
CA VAL A 82 2.72 -15.92 -28.35
C VAL A 82 3.80 -16.28 -29.39
N PRO A 83 4.33 -17.52 -29.44
CA PRO A 83 5.27 -17.89 -30.48
C PRO A 83 4.53 -17.88 -31.81
N ARG A 84 5.00 -17.06 -32.77
CA ARG A 84 4.55 -17.12 -34.16
C ARG A 84 4.80 -18.53 -34.70
N ARG A 85 3.73 -19.24 -35.06
CA ARG A 85 3.79 -20.41 -35.94
C ARG A 85 2.68 -20.34 -36.98
#